data_AF-X1PB58-F1
#
_entry.id   AF-X1PB58-F1
#
_cell.length_a   1.000
_cell.length_b   1.000
_cell.length_c   1.000
_cell.angle_alpha   90.00
_cell.angle_beta   90.00
_cell.angle_gamma   90.00
#
_symmetry.space_group_name_H-M   'P 1'
#
loop_
_entity.id
_entity.type
_entity.pdbx_description
1 polymer ?
#
loop_
_entity_poly.entity_id
_entity_poly.type
_entity_poly.pdbx_seq_one_letter_code
_entity_poly.pdbx_strand_id
1 'polypeptide(L)'
;RPEFALGRYFMQKVAASIGAIQRRTSKRGPNKTPDFVARDAIGRWHVIECKGTQSGSIYSGSQLTDGITQKHSITFPTGHTGQRLVCGLSIDVQGGTGSVLKIIDPEPDDPFEVSNQHLVFADDAANRGVMSRALRMAGFEVTAEAVASPLGPVPDTRRYKSAKAENARKSFVAEREQRSKSELRDNAQISNLFGNVFKGREITIELPRGILVNGEFAKKVVIKQGVNRDALEELRERPTVEGPADKTHVSWAGLLGKSIIESDGPTAT
;
A
#
# COMPACT_ATOMS: atom_id res chain seq x y z
N ARG A 1 -6.87 11.59 6.02
CA ARG A 1 -6.47 11.15 4.66
C ARG A 1 -6.77 9.66 4.57
N PRO A 2 -7.24 9.14 3.43
CA PRO A 2 -7.43 7.71 3.27
C PRO A 2 -6.09 6.96 3.27
N GLU A 3 -6.04 5.81 3.94
CA GLU A 3 -4.91 4.90 4.02
C GLU A 3 -5.16 3.72 3.08
N PHE A 4 -4.18 3.33 2.26
CA PHE A 4 -4.32 2.26 1.27
C PHE A 4 -3.28 1.16 1.48
N ALA A 5 -3.74 -0.09 1.46
CA ALA A 5 -2.91 -1.27 1.43
C ALA A 5 -3.23 -2.13 0.19
N LEU A 6 -2.22 -2.82 -0.34
CA LEU A 6 -2.46 -3.88 -1.32
C LEU A 6 -3.31 -4.98 -0.67
N GLY A 7 -4.37 -5.43 -1.34
CA GLY A 7 -5.31 -6.37 -0.71
C GLY A 7 -4.64 -7.68 -0.27
N ARG A 8 -3.63 -8.16 -1.03
CA ARG A 8 -2.87 -9.36 -0.66
C ARG A 8 -2.09 -9.19 0.62
N TYR A 9 -1.37 -8.07 0.71
CA TYR A 9 -0.62 -7.71 1.89
C TYR A 9 -1.56 -7.60 3.11
N PHE A 10 -2.66 -6.88 2.94
CA PHE A 10 -3.67 -6.69 3.98
C PHE A 10 -4.20 -8.03 4.51
N MET A 11 -4.68 -8.90 3.62
CA MET A 11 -5.23 -10.20 4.01
C MET A 11 -4.18 -11.08 4.72
N GLN A 12 -2.96 -11.18 4.18
CA GLN A 12 -1.89 -11.98 4.80
C GLN A 12 -1.55 -11.48 6.20
N LYS A 13 -1.45 -10.16 6.36
CA LYS A 13 -1.08 -9.54 7.63
C LYS A 13 -2.18 -9.69 8.68
N VAL A 14 -3.43 -9.41 8.32
CA VAL A 14 -4.58 -9.58 9.24
C VAL A 14 -4.75 -11.05 9.63
N ALA A 15 -4.74 -11.96 8.65
CA ALA A 15 -4.88 -13.39 8.89
C ALA A 15 -3.78 -13.92 9.83
N ALA A 16 -2.54 -13.48 9.67
CA ALA A 16 -1.44 -13.83 10.56
C ALA A 16 -1.63 -13.35 11.99
N SER A 17 -2.13 -12.13 12.18
CA SER A 17 -2.36 -11.54 13.50
C SER A 17 -3.47 -12.24 14.28
N ILE A 18 -4.49 -12.77 13.60
CA ILE A 18 -5.64 -13.44 14.25
C ILE A 18 -5.51 -14.97 14.28
N GLY A 19 -4.38 -15.52 13.83
CA GLY A 19 -4.17 -16.97 13.77
C GLY A 19 -4.92 -17.70 12.65
N ALA A 20 -5.65 -17.00 11.79
CA ALA A 20 -6.43 -17.60 10.69
C ALA A 20 -5.55 -17.96 9.50
N ILE A 21 -5.68 -19.16 8.92
CA ILE A 21 -4.98 -19.51 7.68
C ILE A 21 -5.80 -18.98 6.51
N GLN A 22 -5.23 -18.11 5.68
CA GLN A 22 -5.87 -17.69 4.43
C GLN A 22 -6.10 -18.94 3.57
N ARG A 23 -7.37 -19.27 3.26
CA ARG A 23 -7.68 -20.31 2.26
C ARG A 23 -7.02 -19.89 0.94
N ARG A 24 -6.41 -20.86 0.22
CA ARG A 24 -5.64 -20.63 -1.02
C ARG A 24 -6.35 -19.61 -1.90
N THR A 25 -5.71 -18.46 -2.10
CA THR A 25 -6.19 -17.44 -3.02
C THR A 25 -6.24 -18.04 -4.42
N SER A 26 -7.40 -17.93 -5.06
CA SER A 26 -7.58 -18.43 -6.41
C SER A 26 -7.18 -17.36 -7.43
N LYS A 27 -6.62 -17.77 -8.58
CA LYS A 27 -6.34 -16.83 -9.69
C LYS A 27 -7.63 -16.18 -10.25
N ARG A 28 -8.79 -16.79 -10.01
CA ARG A 28 -10.13 -16.39 -10.47
C ARG A 28 -11.19 -16.69 -9.42
N GLY A 29 -12.32 -15.98 -9.44
CA GLY A 29 -13.47 -16.24 -8.58
C GLY A 29 -13.43 -15.55 -7.21
N PRO A 30 -14.38 -15.86 -6.31
CA PRO A 30 -14.65 -15.10 -5.08
C PRO A 30 -13.53 -15.13 -4.03
N ASN A 31 -12.61 -16.10 -4.13
CA ASN A 31 -11.41 -16.18 -3.27
C ASN A 31 -10.19 -15.45 -3.86
N LYS A 32 -10.36 -14.70 -4.97
CA LYS A 32 -9.32 -13.82 -5.47
C LYS A 32 -9.19 -12.63 -4.52
N THR A 33 -7.95 -12.26 -4.25
CA THR A 33 -7.62 -11.11 -3.43
C THR A 33 -7.93 -9.80 -4.18
N PRO A 34 -8.50 -8.78 -3.50
CA PRO A 34 -8.72 -7.47 -4.09
C PRO A 34 -7.40 -6.78 -4.36
N ASP A 35 -7.42 -5.85 -5.31
CA ASP A 35 -6.24 -5.02 -5.61
C ASP A 35 -5.88 -4.13 -4.41
N PHE A 36 -6.87 -3.45 -3.81
CA PHE A 36 -6.64 -2.56 -2.66
C PHE A 36 -7.71 -2.69 -1.57
N VAL A 37 -7.27 -2.42 -0.34
CA VAL A 37 -8.12 -2.19 0.82
C VAL A 37 -7.74 -0.82 1.37
N ALA A 38 -8.72 0.02 1.67
CA ALA A 38 -8.49 1.38 2.14
C ALA A 38 -9.30 1.73 3.39
N ARG A 39 -8.73 2.53 4.29
CA ARG A 39 -9.44 3.12 5.44
C ARG A 39 -9.63 4.60 5.18
N ASP A 40 -10.85 5.13 5.26
CA ASP A 40 -11.09 6.56 5.08
C ASP A 40 -10.84 7.39 6.34
N ALA A 41 -11.04 8.71 6.23
CA ALA A 41 -10.78 9.64 7.33
C ALA A 41 -11.72 9.48 8.54
N ILE A 42 -12.84 8.77 8.39
CA ILE A 42 -13.79 8.49 9.47
C ILE A 42 -13.71 7.03 9.95
N GLY A 43 -12.69 6.28 9.49
CA GLY A 43 -12.41 4.92 9.94
C GLY A 43 -13.23 3.83 9.23
N ARG A 44 -13.89 4.12 8.11
CA ARG A 44 -14.59 3.10 7.32
C ARG A 44 -13.65 2.44 6.32
N TRP A 45 -13.88 1.16 6.09
CA TRP A 45 -13.08 0.31 5.23
C TRP A 45 -13.70 0.10 3.86
N HIS A 46 -12.91 0.38 2.83
CA HIS A 46 -13.29 0.30 1.43
C HIS A 46 -12.50 -0.82 0.75
N VAL A 47 -13.15 -1.63 -0.08
CA VAL A 47 -12.51 -2.68 -0.87
C VAL A 47 -12.55 -2.29 -2.33
N ILE A 48 -11.40 -2.24 -3.00
CA ILE A 48 -11.27 -1.68 -4.35
C ILE A 48 -10.63 -2.71 -5.26
N GLU A 49 -11.31 -3.01 -6.36
CA GLU A 49 -10.79 -3.83 -7.47
C GLU A 49 -10.67 -2.95 -8.71
N CYS A 50 -9.52 -3.02 -9.38
CA CYS A 50 -9.19 -2.22 -10.54
C CYS A 50 -9.08 -3.12 -11.79
N LYS A 51 -9.81 -2.78 -12.84
CA LYS A 51 -9.78 -3.46 -14.14
C LYS A 51 -9.35 -2.45 -15.20
N GLY A 52 -8.36 -2.82 -16.02
CA GLY A 52 -7.91 -2.02 -17.15
C GLY A 52 -7.98 -2.83 -18.45
N THR A 53 -8.38 -2.20 -19.54
CA THR A 53 -8.31 -2.80 -20.89
C THR A 53 -8.15 -1.76 -22.00
N GLN A 54 -7.57 -2.20 -23.13
CA GLN A 54 -7.54 -1.50 -24.41
C GLN A 54 -8.34 -2.25 -25.50
N SER A 55 -9.00 -3.36 -25.13
CA SER A 55 -9.68 -4.28 -26.05
C SER A 55 -11.15 -3.92 -26.31
N GLY A 56 -11.58 -2.69 -25.99
CA GLY A 56 -12.92 -2.19 -26.23
C GLY A 56 -13.94 -2.41 -25.10
N SER A 57 -15.09 -1.75 -25.23
CA SER A 57 -16.11 -1.61 -24.18
C SER A 57 -16.83 -2.92 -23.80
N ILE A 58 -16.99 -3.85 -24.75
CA ILE A 58 -17.63 -5.15 -24.50
C ILE A 58 -16.80 -6.00 -23.52
N TYR A 59 -15.48 -6.04 -23.73
CA TYR A 59 -14.56 -6.75 -22.84
C TYR A 59 -14.42 -6.05 -21.48
N SER A 60 -14.51 -4.72 -21.46
CA SER A 60 -14.58 -3.96 -20.20
C SER A 60 -15.81 -4.35 -19.38
N GLY A 61 -16.96 -4.56 -20.03
CA GLY A 61 -18.20 -5.01 -19.39
C GLY A 61 -18.07 -6.35 -18.67
N SER A 62 -17.48 -7.36 -19.31
CA SER A 62 -17.29 -8.68 -18.68
C SER A 62 -16.28 -8.64 -17.53
N GLN A 63 -15.21 -7.84 -17.65
CA GLN A 63 -14.23 -7.64 -16.57
C GLN A 63 -14.84 -6.96 -15.33
N LEU A 64 -15.80 -6.06 -15.53
CA LEU A 64 -16.53 -5.41 -14.45
C LEU A 64 -17.42 -6.41 -13.71
N THR A 65 -18.15 -7.27 -14.43
CA THR A 65 -18.96 -8.35 -13.84
C THR A 65 -18.09 -9.31 -13.04
N ASP A 66 -16.94 -9.74 -13.60
CA ASP A 66 -15.96 -10.56 -12.88
C ASP A 66 -15.41 -9.86 -11.63
N GLY A 67 -15.24 -8.54 -11.70
CA GLY A 67 -14.78 -7.71 -10.58
C GLY A 67 -15.79 -7.67 -9.43
N ILE A 68 -17.10 -7.68 -9.72
CA ILE A 68 -18.15 -7.70 -8.70
C ILE A 68 -17.99 -8.94 -7.82
N THR A 69 -17.85 -10.12 -8.42
CA THR A 69 -17.66 -11.38 -7.68
C THR A 69 -16.34 -11.44 -6.90
N GLN A 70 -15.30 -10.67 -7.29
CA GLN A 70 -13.96 -10.67 -6.68
C GLN A 70 -13.83 -9.78 -5.44
N LYS A 71 -14.83 -8.93 -5.13
CA LYS A 71 -14.82 -8.02 -3.97
C LYS A 71 -15.21 -8.63 -2.64
N HIS A 72 -15.83 -9.80 -2.67
CA HIS A 72 -16.39 -10.43 -1.48
C HIS A 72 -15.33 -11.07 -0.57
N SER A 73 -14.05 -10.93 -0.89
CA SER A 73 -13.01 -11.57 -0.11
C SER A 73 -12.80 -10.97 1.29
N ILE A 74 -13.48 -9.87 1.68
CA ILE A 74 -13.36 -9.18 3.00
C ILE A 74 -14.68 -8.48 3.41
N THR A 75 -15.08 -8.64 4.66
CA THR A 75 -16.14 -7.91 5.37
C THR A 75 -15.64 -7.37 6.68
N PHE A 76 -16.12 -6.20 7.03
CA PHE A 76 -15.82 -5.51 8.28
C PHE A 76 -17.09 -5.46 9.15
N PRO A 77 -16.96 -5.19 10.46
CA PRO A 77 -18.12 -5.12 11.33
C PRO A 77 -19.08 -4.02 10.90
N THR A 78 -20.36 -4.15 11.30
CA THR A 78 -21.38 -3.12 11.08
C THR A 78 -20.90 -1.76 11.61
N GLY A 79 -21.06 -0.70 10.82
CA GLY A 79 -20.57 0.65 11.15
C GLY A 79 -19.14 0.95 10.70
N HIS A 80 -18.35 -0.07 10.33
CA HIS A 80 -16.97 0.07 9.85
C HIS A 80 -16.81 -0.21 8.35
N THR A 81 -17.88 -0.59 7.66
CA THR A 81 -17.86 -0.85 6.22
C THR A 81 -18.12 0.44 5.43
N GLY A 82 -17.24 0.73 4.48
CA GLY A 82 -17.37 1.79 3.47
C GLY A 82 -17.82 1.22 2.12
N GLN A 83 -17.41 1.88 1.04
CA GLN A 83 -17.75 1.50 -0.32
C GLN A 83 -16.98 0.26 -0.76
N ARG A 84 -17.60 -0.57 -1.58
CA ARG A 84 -16.89 -1.62 -2.30
C ARG A 84 -16.84 -1.16 -3.74
N LEU A 85 -15.69 -0.74 -4.28
CA LEU A 85 -15.58 -0.13 -5.62
C LEU A 85 -14.90 -1.03 -6.67
N VAL A 86 -15.55 -1.21 -7.82
CA VAL A 86 -15.00 -1.92 -8.99
C VAL A 86 -14.82 -0.82 -9.99
N CYS A 87 -13.56 -0.53 -10.29
CA CYS A 87 -13.16 0.53 -11.18
C CYS A 87 -12.68 -0.09 -12.49
N GLY A 88 -13.43 0.08 -13.57
CA GLY A 88 -13.05 -0.34 -14.91
C GLY A 88 -12.60 0.86 -15.73
N LEU A 89 -11.34 0.84 -16.20
CA LEU A 89 -10.79 1.81 -17.13
C LEU A 89 -10.63 1.15 -18.51
N SER A 90 -11.36 1.65 -19.50
CA SER A 90 -11.14 1.35 -20.91
C SER A 90 -10.39 2.52 -21.53
N ILE A 91 -9.15 2.31 -21.93
CA ILE A 91 -8.36 3.34 -22.64
C ILE A 91 -8.53 3.08 -24.13
N ASP A 92 -8.98 4.11 -24.83
CA ASP A 92 -9.21 4.03 -26.26
C ASP A 92 -7.93 4.22 -27.07
N VAL A 93 -7.93 3.67 -28.28
CA VAL A 93 -6.84 3.84 -29.25
C VAL A 93 -7.20 4.93 -30.26
N GLN A 94 -6.20 5.46 -30.97
CA GLN A 94 -6.40 6.57 -31.89
C GLN A 94 -7.46 6.22 -32.96
N GLY A 95 -8.54 7.02 -33.02
CA GLY A 95 -9.68 6.82 -33.93
C GLY A 95 -10.88 6.06 -33.34
N GLY A 96 -10.87 5.73 -32.05
CA GLY A 96 -12.00 5.08 -31.37
C GLY A 96 -13.06 6.04 -30.78
N THR A 97 -13.90 5.50 -29.90
CA THR A 97 -15.09 6.17 -29.33
C THR A 97 -14.85 6.97 -28.04
N GLY A 98 -13.61 7.07 -27.58
CA GLY A 98 -13.20 7.73 -26.33
C GLY A 98 -12.99 6.75 -25.17
N SER A 99 -12.08 7.14 -24.27
CA SER A 99 -11.76 6.38 -23.04
C SER A 99 -12.88 6.51 -22.00
N VAL A 100 -13.17 5.42 -21.28
CA VAL A 100 -14.26 5.34 -20.30
C VAL A 100 -13.73 4.85 -18.95
N LEU A 101 -14.07 5.57 -17.88
CA LEU A 101 -13.94 5.11 -16.50
C LEU A 101 -15.32 4.78 -15.95
N LYS A 102 -15.53 3.54 -15.53
CA LYS A 102 -16.78 3.06 -14.91
C LYS A 102 -16.51 2.59 -13.49
N ILE A 103 -17.29 3.09 -12.53
CA ILE A 103 -17.19 2.74 -11.12
C ILE A 103 -18.52 2.09 -10.70
N ILE A 104 -18.45 0.93 -10.05
CA ILE A 104 -19.61 0.17 -9.57
C ILE A 104 -19.45 -0.14 -8.08
N ASP A 105 -20.51 0.11 -7.31
CA ASP A 105 -20.64 -0.21 -5.87
C ASP A 105 -21.71 -1.29 -5.65
N PRO A 106 -21.40 -2.59 -5.82
CA PRO A 106 -22.34 -3.69 -5.70
C PRO A 106 -22.54 -4.11 -4.23
N GLU A 107 -23.72 -4.64 -3.91
CA GLU A 107 -24.04 -5.24 -2.61
C GLU A 107 -23.29 -6.58 -2.37
N PRO A 108 -23.01 -6.97 -1.10
CA PRO A 108 -22.17 -8.12 -0.77
C PRO A 108 -22.89 -9.49 -0.72
N ASP A 109 -22.23 -10.56 -1.20
CA ASP A 109 -22.55 -11.97 -0.91
C ASP A 109 -21.33 -12.70 -0.27
N ASP A 110 -21.57 -13.47 0.80
CA ASP A 110 -20.67 -14.39 1.58
C ASP A 110 -19.14 -14.05 1.72
N PRO A 111 -18.71 -13.34 2.79
CA PRO A 111 -17.37 -12.74 2.89
C PRO A 111 -16.42 -13.20 4.03
N PHE A 112 -15.11 -12.91 3.92
CA PHE A 112 -14.14 -13.07 5.04
C PHE A 112 -14.36 -12.01 6.12
N GLU A 113 -14.77 -12.42 7.31
CA GLU A 113 -15.17 -11.49 8.36
C GLU A 113 -13.99 -11.01 9.24
N VAL A 114 -13.77 -9.70 9.25
CA VAL A 114 -13.03 -8.98 10.29
C VAL A 114 -14.04 -8.60 11.36
N SER A 115 -13.89 -9.14 12.58
CA SER A 115 -14.76 -8.79 13.72
C SER A 115 -14.26 -7.52 14.43
N ASN A 116 -15.07 -6.95 15.33
CA ASN A 116 -14.69 -5.77 16.13
C ASN A 116 -13.37 -5.98 16.90
N GLN A 117 -13.14 -7.20 17.39
CA GLN A 117 -11.93 -7.56 18.13
C GLN A 117 -10.68 -7.57 17.23
N HIS A 118 -10.87 -7.69 15.92
CA HIS A 118 -9.80 -7.76 14.93
C HIS A 118 -9.51 -6.44 14.22
N LEU A 119 -10.28 -5.37 14.48
CA LEU A 119 -10.10 -4.06 13.85
C LEU A 119 -8.69 -3.49 14.10
N VAL A 120 -8.14 -3.67 15.29
CA VAL A 120 -6.77 -3.22 15.60
C VAL A 120 -5.70 -3.82 14.67
N PHE A 121 -5.93 -5.04 14.17
CA PHE A 121 -5.03 -5.71 13.24
C PHE A 121 -5.28 -5.27 11.79
N ALA A 122 -6.52 -4.91 11.45
CA ALA A 122 -6.84 -4.26 10.18
C ALA A 122 -6.16 -2.90 10.09
N ASP A 123 -6.28 -2.07 11.15
CA ASP A 123 -5.63 -0.76 11.26
C ASP A 123 -4.11 -0.88 11.14
N ASP A 124 -3.49 -1.80 11.90
CA ASP A 124 -2.05 -2.08 11.81
C ASP A 124 -1.62 -2.47 10.39
N ALA A 125 -2.40 -3.32 9.71
CA ALA A 125 -2.10 -3.72 8.34
C ALA A 125 -2.19 -2.53 7.36
N ALA A 126 -3.18 -1.65 7.49
CA ALA A 126 -3.24 -0.44 6.66
C ALA A 126 -2.06 0.49 6.92
N ASN A 127 -1.78 0.82 8.18
CA ASN A 127 -0.72 1.75 8.56
C ASN A 127 0.66 1.26 8.07
N ARG A 128 0.97 -0.03 8.27
CA ARG A 128 2.22 -0.62 7.78
C ARG A 128 2.30 -0.65 6.26
N GLY A 129 1.18 -0.92 5.57
CA GLY A 129 1.12 -0.88 4.12
C GLY A 129 1.47 0.51 3.57
N VAL A 130 0.88 1.55 4.16
CA VAL A 130 1.12 2.93 3.75
C VAL A 130 2.54 3.38 4.10
N MET A 131 3.02 3.11 5.31
CA MET A 131 4.38 3.45 5.74
C MET A 131 5.44 2.72 4.91
N SER A 132 5.28 1.41 4.67
CA SER A 132 6.19 0.63 3.83
C SER A 132 6.27 1.20 2.41
N ARG A 133 5.12 1.55 1.81
CA ARG A 133 5.10 2.21 0.49
C ARG A 133 5.84 3.54 0.52
N ALA A 134 5.58 4.38 1.52
CA ALA A 134 6.24 5.68 1.66
C ALA A 134 7.76 5.54 1.80
N LEU A 135 8.23 4.58 2.59
CA LEU A 135 9.64 4.26 2.78
C LEU A 135 10.31 3.80 1.48
N ARG A 136 9.71 2.86 0.72
CA ARG A 136 10.25 2.44 -0.58
C ARG A 136 10.35 3.61 -1.57
N MET A 137 9.29 4.40 -1.65
CA MET A 137 9.26 5.60 -2.49
C MET A 137 10.34 6.61 -2.09
N ALA A 138 10.64 6.74 -0.80
CA ALA A 138 11.70 7.59 -0.30
C ALA A 138 13.10 6.97 -0.39
N GLY A 139 13.25 5.69 -0.76
CA GLY A 139 14.54 5.00 -0.91
C GLY A 139 15.00 4.18 0.30
N PHE A 140 14.12 3.88 1.26
CA PHE A 140 14.39 3.05 2.44
C PHE A 140 13.82 1.64 2.26
N GLU A 141 14.43 0.85 1.37
CA GLU A 141 13.93 -0.47 0.97
C GLU A 141 13.96 -1.50 2.12
N VAL A 142 15.06 -1.54 2.88
CA VAL A 142 15.21 -2.51 3.98
C VAL A 142 14.25 -2.18 5.12
N THR A 143 14.12 -0.89 5.46
CA THR A 143 13.20 -0.41 6.49
C THR A 143 11.76 -0.64 6.06
N ALA A 144 11.43 -0.43 4.78
CA ALA A 144 10.11 -0.74 4.26
C ALA A 144 9.73 -2.22 4.44
N GLU A 145 10.67 -3.15 4.26
CA GLU A 145 10.46 -4.58 4.48
C GLU A 145 10.31 -4.93 5.97
N ALA A 146 11.11 -4.30 6.83
CA ALA A 146 11.02 -4.45 8.28
C ALA A 146 9.65 -4.03 8.81
N VAL A 147 9.13 -2.90 8.32
CA VAL A 147 7.80 -2.38 8.67
C VAL A 147 6.69 -3.29 8.14
N ALA A 148 6.78 -3.75 6.89
CA ALA A 148 5.74 -4.57 6.26
C ALA A 148 5.63 -5.96 6.90
N SER A 149 6.76 -6.59 7.20
CA SER A 149 6.84 -8.00 7.61
C SER A 149 7.66 -8.17 8.90
N PRO A 150 7.25 -7.60 10.05
CA PRO A 150 8.10 -7.50 11.23
C PRO A 150 8.58 -8.85 11.79
N LEU A 151 7.81 -9.92 11.58
CA LEU A 151 8.09 -11.25 12.12
C LEU A 151 8.99 -12.13 11.23
N GLY A 152 9.29 -11.73 10.01
CA GLY A 152 10.14 -12.53 9.12
C GLY A 152 10.09 -12.08 7.66
N PRO A 153 10.39 -12.98 6.70
CA PRO A 153 10.56 -12.59 5.31
C PRO A 153 9.25 -12.19 4.61
N VAL A 154 8.11 -12.68 5.10
CA VAL A 154 6.79 -12.45 4.49
C VAL A 154 5.75 -12.01 5.53
N PRO A 155 4.69 -11.26 5.12
CA PRO A 155 3.73 -10.67 6.06
C PRO A 155 2.95 -11.69 6.89
N ASP A 156 2.79 -12.91 6.39
CA ASP A 156 2.09 -14.00 7.05
C ASP A 156 2.99 -14.86 7.97
N THR A 157 4.27 -14.50 8.12
CA THR A 157 5.20 -15.20 9.02
C THR A 157 4.69 -15.14 10.46
N ARG A 158 4.69 -16.29 11.13
CA ARG A 158 4.34 -16.43 12.55
C ARG A 158 5.51 -17.03 13.33
N ARG A 159 5.40 -16.98 14.67
CA ARG A 159 6.28 -17.74 15.55
C ARG A 159 6.16 -19.23 15.26
N TYR A 160 7.29 -19.91 15.14
CA TYR A 160 7.30 -21.34 14.86
C TYR A 160 7.28 -22.16 16.15
N LYS A 161 6.63 -23.32 16.12
CA LYS A 161 6.64 -24.26 17.27
C LYS A 161 8.00 -24.94 17.47
N SER A 162 8.76 -25.15 16.38
CA SER A 162 10.08 -25.76 16.43
C SER A 162 11.13 -24.74 16.86
N ALA A 163 11.91 -25.06 17.89
CA ALA A 163 12.99 -24.20 18.39
C ALA A 163 14.01 -23.85 17.30
N LYS A 164 14.38 -24.81 16.43
CA LYS A 164 15.31 -24.59 15.32
C LYS A 164 14.76 -23.55 14.33
N ALA A 165 13.51 -23.70 13.93
CA ALA A 165 12.86 -22.78 12.98
C ALA A 165 12.64 -21.39 13.60
N GLU A 166 12.28 -21.33 14.88
CA GLU A 166 12.08 -20.08 15.60
C GLU A 166 13.41 -19.33 15.80
N ASN A 167 14.51 -20.03 16.09
CA ASN A 167 15.82 -19.41 16.18
C ASN A 167 16.27 -18.83 14.83
N ALA A 168 16.09 -19.57 13.73
CA ALA A 168 16.38 -19.06 12.39
C ALA A 168 15.55 -17.80 12.05
N ARG A 169 14.26 -17.78 12.41
CA ARG A 169 13.39 -16.62 12.25
C ARG A 169 13.91 -15.42 13.04
N LYS A 170 14.28 -15.62 14.32
CA LYS A 170 14.83 -14.56 15.19
C LYS A 170 16.13 -13.99 14.64
N SER A 171 17.05 -14.85 14.17
CA SER A 171 18.30 -14.43 13.54
C SER A 171 18.04 -13.58 12.30
N PHE A 172 17.11 -13.99 11.43
CA PHE A 172 16.71 -13.22 10.26
C PHE A 172 16.15 -11.84 10.63
N VAL A 173 15.26 -11.78 11.62
CA VAL A 173 14.67 -10.52 12.08
C VAL A 173 15.75 -9.59 12.65
N ALA A 174 16.65 -10.10 13.49
CA ALA A 174 17.73 -9.32 14.08
C ALA A 174 18.71 -8.78 13.04
N GLU A 175 19.08 -9.59 12.05
CA GLU A 175 19.94 -9.15 10.95
C GLU A 175 19.28 -8.03 10.13
N ARG A 176 18.00 -8.18 9.78
CA ARG A 176 17.26 -7.15 9.05
C ARG A 176 17.09 -5.88 9.88
N GLU A 177 16.87 -6.00 11.19
CA GLU A 177 16.78 -4.85 12.09
C GLU A 177 18.09 -4.05 12.06
N GLN A 178 19.24 -4.73 12.12
CA GLN A 178 20.54 -4.07 12.02
C GLN A 178 20.75 -3.39 10.66
N ARG A 179 20.37 -4.06 9.57
CA ARG A 179 20.43 -3.47 8.21
C ARG A 179 19.51 -2.25 8.08
N SER A 180 18.31 -2.29 8.66
CA SER A 180 17.37 -1.16 8.66
C SER A 180 17.93 0.02 9.46
N LYS A 181 18.50 -0.20 10.64
CA LYS A 181 19.17 0.85 11.43
C LYS A 181 20.33 1.50 10.66
N SER A 182 21.09 0.68 9.93
CA SER A 182 22.19 1.16 9.08
C SER A 182 21.66 1.99 7.91
N GLU A 183 20.59 1.54 7.24
CA GLU A 183 19.93 2.27 6.17
C GLU A 183 19.38 3.63 6.64
N LEU A 184 18.75 3.68 7.81
CA LEU A 184 18.22 4.93 8.36
C LEU A 184 19.31 5.94 8.76
N ARG A 185 20.53 5.46 9.02
CA ARG A 185 21.68 6.29 9.43
C ARG A 185 22.51 6.77 8.25
N ASP A 186 22.92 5.85 7.38
CA ASP A 186 24.06 6.04 6.46
C ASP A 186 23.67 5.93 4.98
N ASN A 187 22.38 6.09 4.63
CA ASN A 187 21.96 6.02 3.23
C ASN A 187 22.36 7.29 2.45
N ALA A 188 23.50 7.19 1.74
CA ALA A 188 24.09 8.27 0.95
C ALA A 188 23.20 8.77 -0.20
N GLN A 189 22.19 8.01 -0.62
CA GLN A 189 21.24 8.41 -1.66
C GLN A 189 20.07 9.25 -1.12
N ILE A 190 20.00 9.43 0.21
CA ILE A 190 18.94 10.15 0.88
C ILE A 190 19.35 11.60 1.13
N SER A 191 18.52 12.51 0.66
CA SER A 191 18.63 13.94 0.86
C SER A 191 17.57 14.43 1.85
N ASN A 192 17.86 15.58 2.47
CA ASN A 192 16.82 16.29 3.19
C ASN A 192 15.92 17.02 2.17
N LEU A 193 14.61 16.84 2.31
CA LEU A 193 13.60 17.41 1.42
C LEU A 193 12.66 18.33 2.21
N PHE A 194 12.00 19.24 1.49
CA PHE A 194 10.92 20.10 1.98
C PHE A 194 11.28 20.85 3.28
N GLY A 195 12.38 21.62 3.26
CA GLY A 195 12.78 22.44 4.40
C GLY A 195 13.35 21.64 5.57
N ASN A 196 14.10 20.56 5.30
CA ASN A 196 14.73 19.69 6.31
C ASN A 196 13.77 18.92 7.23
N VAL A 197 12.46 18.92 6.96
CA VAL A 197 11.46 18.18 7.75
C VAL A 197 11.33 16.73 7.28
N PHE A 198 11.66 16.45 6.01
CA PHE A 198 11.56 15.13 5.41
C PHE A 198 12.92 14.64 4.97
N LYS A 199 13.10 13.32 4.94
CA LYS A 199 14.24 12.66 4.29
C LYS A 199 13.74 11.71 3.23
N GLY A 200 14.39 11.72 2.07
CA GLY A 200 14.10 10.75 1.02
C GLY A 200 14.91 11.02 -0.24
N ARG A 201 14.34 10.71 -1.40
CA ARG A 201 15.05 10.79 -2.68
C ARG A 201 14.38 11.75 -3.65
N GLU A 202 15.21 12.32 -4.50
CA GLU A 202 14.79 13.05 -5.68
C GLU A 202 15.16 12.22 -6.92
N ILE A 203 14.20 12.00 -7.81
CA ILE A 203 14.41 11.31 -9.08
C ILE A 203 14.12 12.30 -10.19
N THR A 204 15.09 12.48 -11.08
CA THR A 204 14.88 13.18 -12.35
C THR A 204 14.63 12.16 -13.45
N ILE A 205 13.53 12.31 -14.17
CA ILE A 205 13.19 11.54 -15.37
C ILE A 205 13.24 12.49 -16.55
N GLU A 206 14.13 12.22 -17.50
CA GLU A 206 14.12 12.89 -18.80
C GLU A 206 13.11 12.20 -19.71
N LEU A 207 12.23 13.00 -20.32
CA LEU A 207 11.22 12.49 -21.22
C LEU A 207 11.83 12.33 -22.63
N PRO A 208 11.68 11.15 -23.27
CA PRO A 208 12.24 10.92 -24.61
C PRO A 208 11.63 11.84 -25.67
N ARG A 209 10.43 12.36 -25.41
CA ARG A 209 9.81 13.47 -26.15
C ARG A 209 9.13 14.38 -25.15
N GLY A 210 9.23 15.69 -25.39
CA GLY A 210 8.50 16.64 -24.56
C GLY A 210 6.99 16.45 -24.69
N ILE A 211 6.28 16.66 -23.59
CA ILE A 211 4.82 16.59 -23.52
C ILE A 211 4.26 17.96 -23.17
N LEU A 212 3.08 18.28 -23.71
CA LEU A 212 2.40 19.53 -23.38
C LEU A 212 1.64 19.34 -22.05
N VAL A 213 1.97 20.15 -21.04
CA VAL A 213 1.27 20.21 -19.75
C VAL A 213 0.82 21.64 -19.54
N ASN A 214 -0.49 21.87 -19.45
CA ASN A 214 -1.08 23.20 -19.27
C ASN A 214 -0.59 24.26 -20.29
N GLY A 215 -0.29 23.84 -21.52
CA GLY A 215 0.18 24.73 -22.59
C GLY A 215 1.70 24.89 -22.68
N GLU A 216 2.46 24.36 -21.72
CA GLU A 216 3.93 24.39 -21.73
C GLU A 216 4.54 23.02 -22.03
N PHE A 217 5.70 23.04 -22.70
CA PHE A 217 6.40 21.82 -23.08
C PHE A 217 7.31 21.35 -21.94
N ALA A 218 6.94 20.26 -21.27
CA ALA A 218 7.76 19.59 -20.27
C ALA A 218 8.66 18.54 -20.93
N LYS A 219 9.97 18.58 -20.67
CA LYS A 219 10.95 17.57 -21.10
C LYS A 219 11.58 16.83 -19.93
N LYS A 220 11.35 17.30 -18.71
CA LYS A 220 11.90 16.74 -17.49
C LYS A 220 10.84 16.70 -16.39
N VAL A 221 10.82 15.59 -15.67
CA VAL A 221 9.98 15.42 -14.48
C VAL A 221 10.88 15.16 -13.29
N VAL A 222 10.74 15.96 -12.24
CA VAL A 222 11.44 15.82 -10.97
C VAL A 222 10.44 15.30 -9.94
N ILE A 223 10.72 14.15 -9.37
CA ILE A 223 9.90 13.50 -8.37
C ILE A 223 10.65 13.55 -7.04
N LYS A 224 10.14 14.31 -6.07
CA LYS A 224 10.67 14.39 -4.71
C LYS A 224 9.78 13.58 -3.79
N GLN A 225 10.33 12.56 -3.15
CA GLN A 225 9.60 11.67 -2.24
C GLN A 225 10.36 11.55 -0.92
N GLY A 226 9.74 11.93 0.19
CA GLY A 226 10.37 11.84 1.51
C GLY A 226 9.41 11.45 2.61
N VAL A 227 9.94 10.85 3.68
CA VAL A 227 9.24 10.49 4.91
C VAL A 227 9.64 11.50 6.00
N ASN A 228 8.69 11.84 6.88
CA ASN A 228 8.94 12.76 7.98
C ASN A 228 10.07 12.24 8.88
N ARG A 229 10.97 13.13 9.31
CA ARG A 229 12.14 12.77 10.12
C ARG A 229 11.80 12.16 11.47
N ASP A 230 10.74 12.62 12.14
CA ASP A 230 10.34 12.11 13.45
C ASP A 230 9.87 10.65 13.33
N ALA A 231 9.14 10.32 12.26
CA ALA A 231 8.77 8.94 11.95
C ALA A 231 10.00 8.06 11.68
N LEU A 232 11.01 8.58 10.98
CA LEU A 232 12.26 7.85 10.72
C LEU A 232 13.07 7.65 12.00
N GLU A 233 13.06 8.61 12.92
CA GLU A 233 13.74 8.50 14.21
C GLU A 233 13.06 7.44 15.10
N GLU A 234 11.73 7.42 15.14
CA GLU A 234 10.97 6.36 15.82
C GLU A 234 11.29 4.96 15.25
N LEU A 235 11.33 4.86 13.92
CA LEU A 235 11.70 3.62 13.23
C LEU A 235 13.16 3.24 13.48
N ARG A 236 14.06 4.20 13.71
CA ARG A 236 15.47 3.92 14.01
C ARG A 236 15.62 3.18 15.32
N GLU A 237 14.82 3.54 16.32
CA GLU A 237 14.83 2.86 17.61
C GLU A 237 14.25 1.45 17.51
N ARG A 238 13.13 1.29 16.79
CA ARG A 238 12.44 -0.02 16.65
C ARG A 238 11.83 -0.22 15.24
N PRO A 239 12.63 -0.67 14.25
CA PRO A 239 12.12 -0.91 12.90
C PRO A 239 11.15 -2.10 12.81
N THR A 240 11.32 -3.11 13.68
CA THR A 240 10.55 -4.35 13.71
C THR A 240 9.73 -4.46 14.99
N VAL A 241 8.53 -3.87 14.99
CA VAL A 241 7.54 -4.01 16.08
C VAL A 241 6.65 -5.22 15.80
N GLU A 242 6.65 -6.23 16.70
CA GLU A 242 5.87 -7.47 16.51
C GLU A 242 4.34 -7.27 16.67
N GLY A 243 3.90 -6.31 17.50
CA GLY A 243 2.49 -5.99 17.74
C GLY A 243 1.94 -4.85 16.86
N PRO A 244 0.69 -4.42 17.08
CA PRO A 244 0.13 -3.25 16.41
C PRO A 244 1.04 -2.02 16.61
N ALA A 245 1.43 -1.37 15.51
CA ALA A 245 2.34 -0.24 15.51
C ALA A 245 1.76 0.98 16.26
N ASP A 246 0.44 1.20 16.18
CA ASP A 246 -0.28 2.35 16.76
C ASP A 246 -0.30 2.42 18.31
N LYS A 247 0.49 1.61 19.02
CA LYS A 247 0.71 1.76 20.47
C LYS A 247 1.87 2.72 20.81
N THR A 248 2.52 3.31 19.82
CA THR A 248 3.51 4.38 20.00
C THR A 248 2.85 5.75 19.80
N HIS A 249 3.40 6.79 20.41
CA HIS A 249 2.79 8.14 20.58
C HIS A 249 2.49 8.92 19.28
N VAL A 250 2.68 8.32 18.11
CA VAL A 250 2.67 8.98 16.82
C VAL A 250 1.88 8.14 15.82
N SER A 251 0.73 8.65 15.38
CA SER A 251 0.02 8.03 14.25
C SER A 251 0.91 8.14 13.00
N TRP A 252 1.47 7.01 12.56
CA TRP A 252 2.28 6.94 11.33
C TRP A 252 1.52 7.48 10.12
N ALA A 253 0.18 7.39 10.12
CA ALA A 253 -0.72 7.95 9.12
C ALA A 253 -0.71 9.50 9.08
N GLY A 254 -0.42 10.15 10.21
CA GLY A 254 -0.30 11.61 10.33
C GLY A 254 1.04 12.17 9.83
N LEU A 255 2.09 11.33 9.78
CA LEU A 255 3.47 11.72 9.39
C LEU A 255 3.87 11.26 7.98
N LEU A 256 2.90 10.80 7.19
CA LEU A 256 3.13 10.12 5.92
C LEU A 256 3.90 10.97 4.90
N GLY A 257 4.63 10.26 4.05
CA GLY A 257 5.54 10.84 3.10
C GLY A 257 4.91 11.87 2.18
N LYS A 258 5.68 12.91 1.89
CA LYS A 258 5.32 13.97 0.95
C LYS A 258 5.91 13.63 -0.41
N SER A 259 5.06 13.63 -1.44
CA SER A 259 5.48 13.50 -2.83
C SER A 259 5.14 14.80 -3.54
N ILE A 260 6.13 15.43 -4.18
CA ILE A 260 5.90 16.53 -5.13
C ILE A 260 6.45 16.08 -6.48
N ILE A 261 5.68 16.32 -7.52
CA ILE A 261 6.09 16.11 -8.90
C ILE A 261 6.18 17.49 -9.53
N GLU A 262 7.39 17.89 -9.92
CA GLU A 262 7.67 19.15 -10.60
C GLU A 262 8.02 18.83 -12.06
N SER A 263 7.47 19.58 -13.00
CA SER A 263 7.96 19.60 -14.38
C SER A 263 8.78 20.87 -14.61
N ASP A 264 9.54 20.89 -15.71
CA ASP A 264 10.19 22.09 -16.23
C ASP A 264 9.20 23.13 -16.82
N GLY A 265 7.90 22.81 -16.89
CA GLY A 265 6.76 23.76 -16.95
C GLY A 265 5.99 23.82 -15.62
N PRO A 266 5.02 24.75 -15.41
CA PRO A 266 4.42 25.04 -14.10
C PRO A 266 3.86 23.80 -13.42
N THR A 267 4.05 23.74 -12.10
CA THR A 267 3.63 22.66 -11.20
C THR A 267 2.18 22.23 -11.43
N ALA A 268 1.97 20.96 -11.75
CA ALA A 268 0.68 20.32 -11.55
C ALA A 268 0.45 20.20 -10.02
N THR A 269 -0.51 20.96 -9.50
CA THR A 269 -0.97 20.91 -8.10
C THR A 269 -2.10 19.92 -7.93
#